data_AF-A0A2E7HEG5-F1
#
_entry.id   AF-A0A2E7HEG5-F1
#
_cell.length_a   1.000
_cell.length_b   1.000
_cell.length_c   1.000
_cell.angle_alpha   90.00
_cell.angle_beta   90.00
_cell.angle_gamma   90.00
#
_symmetry.space_group_name_H-M   'P 1'
#
loop_
_entity.id
_entity.type
_entity.pdbx_description
1 polymer ?
#
loop_
_entity_poly.entity_id
_entity_poly.type
_entity_poly.pdbx_seq_one_letter_code
_entity_poly.pdbx_strand_id
1 'polypeptide(L)' 'MANKIDLIQVYGPESQDGLRDTYDHWAGAYDDQMVGDFGYVGHELMVAFLRDHLNKDDRILDAGAGSGLVG' A
#
# COMPACT_ATOMS: atom_id res chain seq x y z
N MET A 1 -14.68 -6.29 11.69
CA MET A 1 -13.50 -7.10 11.32
C MET A 1 -13.24 -6.81 9.86
N ALA A 2 -12.08 -6.26 9.51
CA ALA A 2 -11.77 -6.01 8.11
C ALA A 2 -11.53 -7.36 7.42
N ASN A 3 -12.12 -7.58 6.25
CA ASN A 3 -12.02 -8.86 5.55
C ASN A 3 -10.66 -8.94 4.85
N LYS A 4 -9.81 -9.86 5.31
CA LYS A 4 -8.57 -10.22 4.61
C LYS A 4 -8.89 -10.83 3.24
N ILE A 5 -8.07 -10.52 2.24
CA ILE A 5 -8.27 -10.97 0.85
C ILE A 5 -7.12 -11.88 0.37
N ASP A 6 -7.38 -12.86 -0.48
CA ASP A 6 -6.32 -13.61 -1.18
C ASP A 6 -5.89 -12.84 -2.46
N LEU A 7 -4.61 -12.91 -2.82
CA LEU A 7 -4.09 -12.36 -4.08
C LEU A 7 -4.81 -12.91 -5.31
N ILE A 8 -5.31 -14.16 -5.26
CA ILE A 8 -6.13 -14.72 -6.35
C ILE A 8 -7.39 -13.87 -6.59
N GLN A 9 -7.98 -13.32 -5.54
CA GLN A 9 -9.16 -12.45 -5.65
C GLN A 9 -8.79 -11.06 -6.17
N VAL A 10 -7.57 -10.58 -5.91
CA VAL A 10 -7.05 -9.30 -6.43
C VAL A 10 -6.77 -9.38 -7.93
N TYR A 11 -6.22 -10.51 -8.40
CA TYR A 11 -5.84 -10.70 -9.81
C TYR A 11 -6.94 -11.34 -10.67
N GLY A 12 -8.04 -11.77 -10.06
CA GLY A 12 -9.16 -12.44 -10.71
C GLY A 12 -10.22 -11.58 -11.43
N PRO A 13 -10.41 -10.27 -11.17
CA PRO A 13 -11.47 -9.51 -11.80
C PRO A 13 -11.28 -9.35 -13.32
N GLU A 14 -12.32 -9.66 -14.10
CA GLU A 14 -12.31 -9.54 -15.57
C GLU A 14 -12.88 -8.20 -16.08
N SER A 15 -13.33 -7.33 -15.16
CA SER A 15 -13.90 -6.02 -15.47
C SER A 15 -13.39 -4.94 -14.53
N GLN A 16 -13.45 -3.69 -14.98
CA GLN A 16 -13.07 -2.53 -14.16
C GLN A 16 -13.96 -2.39 -12.92
N ASP A 17 -15.24 -2.73 -13.02
CA ASP A 17 -16.16 -2.65 -11.89
C ASP A 17 -15.86 -3.75 -10.87
N GLY A 18 -15.58 -4.98 -11.32
CA GLY A 18 -15.13 -6.06 -10.42
C GLY A 18 -13.80 -5.74 -9.75
N LEU A 19 -12.89 -5.06 -10.44
CA LEU A 19 -11.64 -4.58 -9.86
C LEU A 19 -11.90 -3.53 -8.77
N ARG A 20 -12.78 -2.55 -9.03
CA ARG A 20 -13.16 -1.54 -8.04
C ARG A 20 -13.79 -2.16 -6.80
N ASP A 21 -14.74 -3.07 -6.96
CA ASP A 21 -15.41 -3.75 -5.84
C ASP A 21 -14.40 -4.53 -4.98
N THR A 22 -13.43 -5.18 -5.63
CA THR A 22 -12.35 -5.91 -4.95
C THR A 22 -11.47 -4.95 -4.14
N TYR A 23 -11.12 -3.80 -4.72
CA TYR A 23 -10.35 -2.76 -4.02
C TYR A 23 -11.12 -2.18 -2.84
N ASP A 24 -12.39 -1.82 -3.01
CA ASP A 24 -13.24 -1.26 -1.95
C ASP A 24 -13.38 -2.24 -0.77
N HIS A 25 -13.48 -3.54 -1.06
CA HIS A 25 -13.55 -4.58 -0.04
C HIS A 25 -12.25 -4.69 0.78
N TRP A 26 -11.11 -4.59 0.11
CA TRP A 26 -9.81 -4.81 0.71
C TRP A 26 -9.23 -3.55 1.38
N ALA A 27 -9.62 -2.35 0.93
CA ALA A 27 -9.01 -1.08 1.33
C ALA A 27 -8.84 -0.91 2.85
N GLY A 28 -9.83 -1.33 3.65
CA GLY A 28 -9.78 -1.24 5.11
C GLY A 28 -8.84 -2.22 5.82
N ALA A 29 -8.37 -3.27 5.13
CA ALA A 29 -7.41 -4.26 5.63
C ALA A 29 -6.06 -4.20 4.90
N TYR A 30 -5.93 -3.35 3.88
CA TYR A 30 -4.81 -3.34 2.95
C TYR A 30 -3.47 -3.21 3.68
N ASP A 31 -3.32 -2.18 4.51
CA ASP A 31 -2.03 -1.91 5.15
C ASP A 31 -1.63 -3.01 6.13
N ASP A 32 -2.56 -3.42 6.99
CA ASP A 32 -2.36 -4.48 7.98
C ASP A 32 -1.97 -5.81 7.32
N GLN A 33 -2.59 -6.13 6.19
CA GLN A 33 -2.33 -7.37 5.46
C GLN A 33 -1.01 -7.31 4.69
N MET A 34 -0.71 -6.17 4.05
CA MET A 34 0.55 -5.97 3.34
C MET A 34 1.75 -6.10 4.28
N VAL A 35 1.70 -5.48 5.45
CA VAL A 35 2.80 -5.54 6.44
C VAL A 35 2.77 -6.86 7.20
N GLY A 36 1.61 -7.25 7.74
CA GLY A 36 1.48 -8.39 8.65
C GLY A 36 1.52 -9.76 7.99
N ASP A 37 0.90 -9.91 6.81
CA ASP A 37 0.77 -11.21 6.14
C ASP A 37 1.75 -11.37 4.98
N PHE A 38 1.96 -10.30 4.20
CA PHE A 38 2.85 -10.35 3.03
C PHE A 38 4.28 -9.84 3.30
N GLY A 39 4.54 -9.31 4.50
CA GLY A 39 5.88 -8.89 4.92
C GLY A 39 6.43 -7.71 4.12
N TYR A 40 5.57 -6.82 3.63
CA TYR A 40 5.98 -5.63 2.92
C TYR A 40 6.72 -4.66 3.83
N VAL A 41 7.97 -4.32 3.47
CA VAL A 41 8.86 -3.43 4.23
C VAL A 41 9.37 -2.24 3.39
N GLY A 42 8.70 -1.93 2.28
CA GLY A 42 9.17 -0.91 1.34
C GLY A 42 9.35 0.48 1.96
N HIS A 43 8.41 0.92 2.80
CA HIS A 43 8.49 2.22 3.49
C HIS A 43 9.72 2.32 4.41
N GLU A 44 10.04 1.26 5.15
CA GLU A 44 11.21 1.25 6.04
C GLU A 44 12.51 1.37 5.24
N LEU A 45 12.61 0.60 4.15
CA LEU A 45 13.78 0.61 3.26
C LEU A 45 13.94 1.97 2.55
N MET A 46 12.82 2.56 2.11
CA MET A 46 12.82 3.86 1.45
C MET A 46 13.30 4.96 2.41
N VAL A 47 12.79 4.99 3.64
CA VAL A 47 13.23 5.94 4.67
C VAL A 47 14.70 5.73 5.01
N ALA A 48 15.16 4.49 5.14
CA ALA A 48 16.56 4.19 5.43
C ALA A 48 17.49 4.70 4.32
N PHE A 49 17.07 4.59 3.06
CA PHE A 49 17.82 5.07 1.91
C PHE A 49 17.78 6.60 1.77
N LEU A 50 16.59 7.22 1.88
CA LEU A 50 16.42 8.65 1.61
C LEU A 50 16.93 9.56 2.72
N ARG A 51 17.02 9.07 3.96
CA ARG A 51 17.45 9.87 5.13
C ARG A 51 18.79 10.55 4.92
N ASP A 52 19.72 9.89 4.23
CA ASP A 52 21.08 10.41 4.00
C ASP A 52 21.13 11.48 2.89
N HIS A 53 20.02 11.67 2.17
CA HIS A 53 19.88 12.60 1.06
C HIS A 53 18.96 13.79 1.36
N LEU A 54 18.35 13.84 2.54
CA LEU A 54 17.36 14.84 2.92
C LEU A 54 17.83 15.68 4.12
N ASN A 55 17.60 16.98 4.03
CA ASN A 55 17.69 17.90 5.16
C ASN A 55 16.36 17.96 5.90
N LYS A 56 16.39 18.41 7.16
CA LYS A 56 15.17 18.55 7.99
C LYS A 56 14.13 19.50 7.39
N ASP A 57 14.57 20.48 6.60
CA ASP A 57 13.72 21.53 6.04
C ASP A 57 13.28 21.22 4.60
N ASP A 58 13.71 20.09 4.04
CA ASP A 58 13.30 19.67 2.70
C ASP A 58 11.82 19.29 2.68
N ARG A 59 11.13 19.64 1.59
CA ARG A 59 9.70 19.37 1.41
C ARG A 59 9.52 18.12 0.56
N ILE A 60 8.76 17.16 1.08
CA ILE A 60 8.42 15.90 0.38
C ILE A 60 7.03 16.02 -0.25
N LEU A 61 6.90 15.56 -1.50
CA LEU A 61 5.62 15.38 -2.18
C LEU A 61 5.44 13.87 -2.45
N ASP A 62 4.41 13.28 -1.83
CA ASP A 62 3.93 11.95 -2.17
C ASP A 62 2.77 12.09 -3.17
N ALA A 63 3.11 12.05 -4.45
CA ALA A 63 2.14 12.23 -5.53
C ALA A 63 1.37 10.93 -5.77
N GLY A 64 0.11 10.90 -5.36
CA GLY A 64 -0.73 9.70 -5.48
C GLY A 64 -0.52 8.69 -4.35
N ALA A 65 -0.29 9.20 -3.13
CA ALA A 65 0.05 8.43 -1.93
C ALA A 65 -0.82 7.19 -1.65
N GLY A 66 -2.08 7.15 -2.08
CA GLY A 66 -2.98 6.05 -1.74
C GLY A 66 -3.16 5.96 -0.22
N SER A 67 -2.84 4.80 0.38
CA SER A 67 -2.80 4.64 1.83
C SER A 67 -1.55 5.26 2.49
N GLY A 68 -0.54 5.63 1.69
CA GLY A 68 0.77 6.09 2.14
C GLY A 68 1.73 4.97 2.51
N LEU A 69 1.34 3.69 2.41
CA LEU A 69 2.19 2.58 2.85
C LEU A 69 3.44 2.36 1.98
N VAL A 70 3.41 2.82 0.72
CA VAL A 70 4.51 2.60 -0.23
C VAL A 70 5.58 3.70 -0.15
N GLY A 71 5.21 4.91 0.31
CA GLY A 71 6.00 6.14 0.23
C GLY A 71 6.46 6.69 1.57
#